data_AF-A0AAD6GR65-F1
#
_entry.id   AF-A0AAD6GR65-F1
#
_cell.length_a   1.000
_cell.length_b   1.000
_cell.length_c   1.000
_cell.angle_alpha   90.00
_cell.angle_beta   90.00
_cell.angle_gamma   90.00
#
_symmetry.space_group_name_H-M   'P 1'
#
loop_
_entity.id
_entity.type
_entity.pdbx_description
1 polymer ?
#
loop_
_entity_poly.entity_id
_entity_poly.type
_entity_poly.pdbx_seq_one_letter_code
_entity_poly.pdbx_strand_id
1 'polypeptide(L)'
;MTHQSDSLLYATMAFAALHRYTLLNELPAQFMPEDLVANLVALSMRCLRRDLETPGYPVQPLLHTIRTLCHCEIFSGRANSSWRVHVNGAGAMFAEIASRRHLDESEYSFWLWSRWFWSIQALSATTDAGKLSGLASSESFMGDGDQRYFFDTYTGYSSDLNIVLMEIGLLMHRDDVETRSQERLDIAEEKAQCLEISIKHMIHRDTEFGLVLPGHILLDPDMTLQFQASNKAYQYSSLIHLYRRVRGLPSNSPEVQGCVRAILDAVSAITPVTTLSPWILLTTPIFTAGCEAIGQDRKIVKELLQELYFTLHIRNIIRALEILERSTMFCLQASTPTYRFSGPEQCKSVLNQCLGIQSRLVNDYVIFLDVDGGSFYEDFLSCEENNILKLWKEYDQYHSVILFRMESRIHAAASMALHSFIDIWALNMSSILIPTSTAIVRTATRAKRPDCAWQPAYLPKGRNGTWPSIVVEVCWTETRNKLQNDMLFWLHESKGDVKVAISLTIDSDSLIIIERWALRRQGKERIPTPHSIARMEICPRPEHPPRIIGCIKIPFRDVFLRDKREGEKLLVFEGKGLEAMANRIWAAKKLSENTS
;
A
#
# COMPACT_ATOMS: atom_id res chain seq x y z
N MET A 1 -9.61 -15.37 -37.88
CA MET A 1 -10.42 -14.20 -37.44
C MET A 1 -9.67 -12.87 -37.50
N THR A 2 -8.35 -12.80 -37.24
CA THR A 2 -7.57 -11.53 -37.28
C THR A 2 -7.55 -10.84 -38.65
N HIS A 3 -7.71 -11.58 -39.76
CA HIS A 3 -7.75 -11.01 -41.11
C HIS A 3 -9.07 -10.30 -41.49
N GLN A 4 -10.07 -10.23 -40.60
CA GLN A 4 -11.40 -9.66 -40.90
C GLN A 4 -11.74 -8.39 -40.10
N SER A 5 -10.90 -7.96 -39.15
CA SER A 5 -11.13 -6.76 -38.34
C SER A 5 -9.84 -5.97 -38.14
N ASP A 6 -9.80 -4.75 -38.71
CA ASP A 6 -8.65 -3.84 -38.58
C ASP A 6 -8.36 -3.50 -37.11
N SER A 7 -9.40 -3.28 -36.31
CA SER A 7 -9.25 -2.91 -34.90
C SER A 7 -8.58 -4.02 -34.11
N LEU A 8 -8.96 -5.28 -34.34
CA LEU A 8 -8.35 -6.44 -33.70
C LEU A 8 -6.92 -6.70 -34.22
N LEU A 9 -6.69 -6.50 -35.52
CA LEU A 9 -5.36 -6.64 -36.11
C LEU A 9 -4.37 -5.68 -35.44
N TYR A 10 -4.69 -4.38 -35.38
CA TYR A 10 -3.82 -3.39 -34.75
C TYR A 10 -3.64 -3.63 -33.25
N ALA A 11 -4.68 -4.06 -32.52
CA ALA A 11 -4.55 -4.41 -31.10
C ALA A 11 -3.59 -5.59 -30.90
N THR A 12 -3.72 -6.63 -31.74
CA THR A 12 -2.85 -7.82 -31.69
C THR A 12 -1.41 -7.46 -32.03
N MET A 13 -1.19 -6.63 -33.04
CA MET A 13 0.13 -6.11 -33.39
C MET A 13 0.73 -5.28 -32.26
N ALA A 14 -0.06 -4.43 -31.59
CA ALA A 14 0.39 -3.66 -30.44
C ALA A 14 0.84 -4.59 -29.30
N PHE A 15 0.06 -5.63 -29.00
CA PHE A 15 0.39 -6.59 -27.95
C PHE A 15 1.66 -7.39 -28.28
N ALA A 16 1.76 -7.87 -29.52
CA ALA A 16 2.94 -8.59 -30.00
C ALA A 16 4.20 -7.70 -29.99
N ALA A 17 4.09 -6.43 -30.40
CA ALA A 17 5.18 -5.47 -30.36
C ALA A 17 5.62 -5.19 -28.92
N LEU A 18 4.67 -5.02 -27.99
CA LEU A 18 4.95 -4.84 -26.56
C LEU A 18 5.69 -6.05 -25.99
N HIS A 19 5.20 -7.26 -26.24
CA HIS A 19 5.82 -8.50 -25.76
C HIS A 19 7.21 -8.73 -26.36
N ARG A 20 7.40 -8.42 -27.65
CA ARG A 20 8.73 -8.49 -28.28
C ARG A 20 9.68 -7.48 -27.64
N TYR A 21 9.20 -6.28 -27.33
CA TYR A 21 9.99 -5.25 -26.67
C TYR A 21 10.42 -5.62 -25.26
N THR A 22 9.59 -6.36 -24.51
CA THR A 22 9.97 -6.84 -23.18
C THR A 22 10.99 -7.97 -23.18
N LEU A 23 11.02 -8.78 -24.24
CA LEU A 23 12.00 -9.86 -24.41
C LEU A 23 13.37 -9.35 -24.88
N LEU A 24 13.42 -8.32 -25.73
CA LEU A 24 14.67 -7.84 -26.34
C LEU A 24 15.46 -6.86 -25.47
N ASN A 25 14.81 -6.25 -24.48
CA ASN A 25 15.44 -5.30 -23.59
C ASN A 25 15.79 -5.97 -22.25
N GLU A 26 17.04 -6.39 -22.07
CA GLU A 26 17.60 -6.43 -20.72
C GLU A 26 17.53 -5.01 -20.13
N LEU A 27 17.15 -4.85 -18.86
CA LEU A 27 16.97 -3.57 -18.14
C LEU A 27 17.88 -2.45 -18.69
N PRO A 28 17.41 -1.58 -19.62
CA PRO A 28 18.34 -0.79 -20.42
C PRO A 28 18.84 0.45 -19.69
N ALA A 29 20.14 0.72 -19.83
CA ALA A 29 20.74 2.02 -19.56
C ALA A 29 20.42 3.09 -20.64
N GLN A 30 19.83 2.70 -21.78
CA GLN A 30 19.35 3.62 -22.82
C GLN A 30 18.11 3.06 -23.54
N PHE A 31 17.04 3.86 -23.53
CA PHE A 31 15.68 3.57 -24.00
C PHE A 31 15.45 4.08 -25.43
N MET A 32 14.68 3.34 -26.24
CA MET A 32 14.11 3.80 -27.53
C MET A 32 12.62 3.43 -27.61
N PRO A 33 11.77 4.27 -28.23
CA PRO A 33 10.50 4.67 -27.63
C PRO A 33 9.30 3.76 -27.88
N GLU A 34 8.34 3.90 -26.97
CA GLU A 34 6.98 3.37 -26.95
C GLU A 34 6.10 3.79 -28.16
N ASP A 35 6.67 4.49 -29.14
CA ASP A 35 5.96 5.12 -30.26
C ASP A 35 5.25 4.09 -31.15
N LEU A 36 5.88 2.94 -31.43
CA LEU A 36 5.24 1.92 -32.27
C LEU A 36 4.02 1.30 -31.55
N VAL A 37 4.17 0.94 -30.27
CA VAL A 37 3.07 0.37 -29.48
C VAL A 37 1.96 1.41 -29.32
N ALA A 38 2.31 2.66 -29.01
CA ALA A 38 1.36 3.76 -28.88
C ALA A 38 0.60 4.04 -30.19
N ASN A 39 1.31 4.05 -31.32
CA ASN A 39 0.71 4.24 -32.65
C ASN A 39 -0.25 3.09 -33.00
N LEU A 40 0.13 1.83 -32.75
CA LEU A 40 -0.72 0.67 -33.00
C LEU A 40 -1.96 0.66 -32.09
N VAL A 41 -1.81 1.02 -30.81
CA VAL A 41 -2.95 1.22 -29.91
C VAL A 41 -3.86 2.33 -30.43
N ALA A 42 -3.32 3.47 -30.85
CA ALA A 42 -4.11 4.58 -31.37
C ALA A 42 -4.87 4.21 -32.65
N LEU A 43 -4.24 3.49 -33.58
CA LEU A 43 -4.88 2.95 -34.77
C LEU A 43 -6.00 1.98 -34.42
N SER A 44 -5.75 1.04 -33.50
CA SER A 44 -6.76 0.09 -33.03
C SER A 44 -7.97 0.80 -32.41
N MET A 45 -7.76 1.81 -31.56
CA MET A 45 -8.83 2.62 -30.95
C MET A 45 -9.65 3.36 -32.00
N ARG A 46 -8.99 3.92 -33.02
CA ARG A 46 -9.66 4.64 -34.10
C ARG A 46 -10.54 3.71 -34.93
N CYS A 47 -10.04 2.54 -35.27
CA CYS A 47 -10.81 1.49 -35.93
C CYS A 47 -11.95 1.00 -35.03
N LEU A 48 -11.70 0.77 -33.74
CA LEU A 48 -12.72 0.31 -32.79
C LEU A 48 -13.90 1.28 -32.68
N ARG A 49 -13.64 2.60 -32.63
CA ARG A 49 -14.72 3.61 -32.62
C ARG A 49 -15.57 3.54 -33.89
N ARG A 50 -14.93 3.47 -35.06
CA ARG A 50 -15.62 3.29 -36.35
C ARG A 50 -16.47 2.00 -36.36
N ASP A 51 -15.89 0.90 -35.89
CA ASP A 51 -16.53 -0.41 -35.88
C ASP A 51 -17.75 -0.40 -34.93
N LEU A 52 -17.69 0.31 -33.79
CA LEU A 52 -18.81 0.51 -32.85
C LEU A 52 -19.95 1.37 -33.42
N GLU A 53 -19.63 2.36 -34.24
CA GLU A 53 -20.61 3.23 -34.91
C GLU A 53 -21.28 2.55 -36.11
N THR A 54 -20.75 1.42 -36.58
CA THR A 54 -21.25 0.71 -37.76
C THR A 54 -22.46 -0.16 -37.39
N PRO A 55 -23.67 0.12 -37.93
CA PRO A 55 -24.86 -0.68 -37.61
C PRO A 55 -24.69 -2.14 -38.00
N GLY A 56 -24.97 -3.06 -37.09
CA GLY A 56 -24.90 -4.50 -37.33
C GLY A 56 -23.48 -5.08 -37.39
N TYR A 57 -22.45 -4.32 -36.96
CA TYR A 57 -21.08 -4.85 -36.88
C TYR A 57 -21.01 -6.06 -35.91
N PRO A 58 -20.29 -7.13 -36.25
CA PRO A 58 -20.17 -8.31 -35.39
C PRO A 58 -19.55 -7.99 -34.04
N VAL A 59 -20.13 -8.53 -32.96
CA VAL A 59 -19.70 -8.18 -31.60
C VAL A 59 -18.40 -8.88 -31.18
N GLN A 60 -18.16 -10.09 -31.67
CA GLN A 60 -17.00 -10.90 -31.30
C GLN A 60 -15.65 -10.20 -31.59
N PRO A 61 -15.40 -9.60 -32.78
CA PRO A 61 -14.20 -8.80 -33.01
C PRO A 61 -14.06 -7.62 -32.04
N LEU A 62 -15.14 -6.93 -31.70
CA LEU A 62 -15.12 -5.80 -30.75
C LEU A 62 -14.65 -6.25 -29.36
N LEU A 63 -15.23 -7.34 -28.86
CA LEU A 63 -14.87 -7.92 -27.56
C LEU A 63 -13.41 -8.39 -27.51
N HIS A 64 -12.91 -9.00 -28.59
CA HIS A 64 -11.51 -9.40 -28.69
C HIS A 64 -10.57 -8.20 -28.78
N THR A 65 -10.94 -7.15 -29.52
CA THR A 65 -10.15 -5.90 -29.59
C THR A 65 -10.02 -5.27 -28.21
N ILE A 66 -11.13 -5.08 -27.50
CA ILE A 66 -11.14 -4.44 -26.17
C ILE A 66 -10.34 -5.27 -25.16
N ARG A 67 -10.53 -6.58 -25.13
CA ARG A 67 -9.76 -7.49 -24.29
C ARG A 67 -8.27 -7.34 -24.58
N THR A 68 -7.87 -7.35 -25.84
CA THR A 68 -6.46 -7.25 -26.25
C THR A 68 -5.86 -5.90 -25.85
N LEU A 69 -6.58 -4.79 -26.05
CA LEU A 69 -6.15 -3.46 -25.60
C LEU A 69 -6.00 -3.38 -24.08
N CYS A 70 -6.92 -3.97 -23.32
CA CYS A 70 -6.81 -4.07 -21.87
C CYS A 70 -5.56 -4.86 -21.44
N HIS A 71 -5.28 -6.01 -22.07
CA HIS A 71 -4.07 -6.79 -21.80
C HIS A 71 -2.80 -6.02 -22.18
N CYS A 72 -2.77 -5.29 -23.31
CA CYS A 72 -1.66 -4.41 -23.67
C CYS A 72 -1.33 -3.42 -22.54
N GLU A 73 -2.35 -2.77 -21.98
CA GLU A 73 -2.16 -1.78 -20.93
C GLU A 73 -1.68 -2.44 -19.62
N ILE A 74 -2.31 -3.53 -19.19
CA ILE A 74 -1.89 -4.27 -17.99
C ILE A 74 -0.45 -4.77 -18.14
N PHE A 75 -0.10 -5.38 -19.28
CA PHE A 75 1.23 -5.95 -19.52
C PHE A 75 2.31 -4.88 -19.66
N SER A 76 1.94 -3.68 -20.10
CA SER A 76 2.90 -2.57 -20.24
C SER A 76 3.45 -2.08 -18.90
N GLY A 77 2.75 -2.37 -17.79
CA GLY A 77 3.07 -1.83 -16.47
C GLY A 77 2.77 -0.33 -16.33
N ARG A 78 2.01 0.26 -17.26
CA ARG A 78 1.55 1.65 -17.17
C ARG A 78 0.48 1.78 -16.07
N ALA A 79 0.61 2.85 -15.29
CA ALA A 79 -0.16 3.13 -14.06
C ALA A 79 -1.54 3.77 -14.27
N ASN A 80 -1.96 3.93 -15.52
CA ASN A 80 -3.09 4.80 -15.83
C ASN A 80 -4.42 4.07 -15.63
N SER A 81 -5.49 4.84 -15.39
CA SER A 81 -6.86 4.33 -15.25
C SER A 81 -7.49 3.88 -16.59
N SER A 82 -6.75 3.97 -17.70
CA SER A 82 -7.28 3.65 -19.04
C SER A 82 -7.74 2.20 -19.16
N TRP A 83 -7.09 1.25 -18.47
CA TRP A 83 -7.48 -0.15 -18.56
C TRP A 83 -8.87 -0.36 -17.95
N ARG A 84 -9.21 0.41 -16.89
CA ARG A 84 -10.54 0.41 -16.30
C ARG A 84 -11.59 0.95 -17.26
N VAL A 85 -11.23 1.96 -18.08
CA VAL A 85 -12.11 2.46 -19.15
C VAL A 85 -12.40 1.35 -20.17
N HIS A 86 -11.39 0.58 -20.56
CA HIS A 86 -11.59 -0.57 -21.46
C HIS A 86 -12.50 -1.62 -20.85
N VAL A 87 -12.28 -2.01 -19.59
CA VAL A 87 -13.13 -3.01 -18.92
C VAL A 87 -14.57 -2.50 -18.74
N ASN A 88 -14.76 -1.23 -18.40
CA ASN A 88 -16.10 -0.62 -18.30
C ASN A 88 -16.82 -0.62 -19.65
N GLY A 89 -16.14 -0.21 -20.73
CA GLY A 89 -16.70 -0.24 -22.09
C GLY A 89 -17.05 -1.66 -22.52
N ALA A 90 -16.19 -2.62 -22.19
CA ALA A 90 -16.43 -4.04 -22.35
C ALA A 90 -17.70 -4.50 -21.61
N GLY A 91 -17.85 -4.15 -20.33
CA GLY A 91 -19.02 -4.50 -19.52
C GLY A 91 -20.32 -3.95 -20.09
N ALA A 92 -20.30 -2.73 -20.63
CA ALA A 92 -21.46 -2.14 -21.30
C ALA A 92 -21.90 -2.93 -22.55
N MET A 93 -20.93 -3.37 -23.36
CA MET A 93 -21.22 -4.22 -24.52
C MET A 93 -21.75 -5.60 -24.08
N PHE A 94 -21.21 -6.17 -23.02
CA PHE A 94 -21.68 -7.45 -22.50
C PHE A 94 -23.13 -7.39 -22.03
N ALA A 95 -23.52 -6.35 -21.29
CA ALA A 95 -24.90 -6.14 -20.87
C ALA A 95 -25.87 -6.01 -22.06
N GLU A 96 -25.46 -5.28 -23.10
CA GLU A 96 -26.22 -5.15 -24.35
C GLU A 96 -26.40 -6.51 -25.04
N ILE A 97 -25.32 -7.30 -25.17
CA ILE A 97 -25.36 -8.63 -25.79
C ILE A 97 -26.27 -9.59 -25.00
N ALA A 98 -26.14 -9.62 -23.68
CA ALA A 98 -26.93 -10.49 -22.82
C ALA A 98 -28.43 -10.13 -22.82
N SER A 99 -28.77 -8.86 -23.03
CA SER A 99 -30.17 -8.41 -23.17
C SER A 99 -30.85 -8.97 -24.43
N ARG A 100 -30.06 -9.31 -25.45
CA ARG A 100 -30.52 -9.93 -26.70
C ARG A 100 -30.57 -11.44 -26.45
N ARG A 101 -31.71 -11.94 -25.95
CA ARG A 101 -32.03 -13.33 -25.52
C ARG A 101 -31.74 -14.49 -26.52
N HIS A 102 -30.99 -14.26 -27.60
CA HIS A 102 -30.58 -15.26 -28.60
C HIS A 102 -29.05 -15.37 -28.65
N LEU A 103 -28.44 -15.64 -27.51
CA LEU A 103 -27.08 -16.18 -27.52
C LEU A 103 -27.19 -17.69 -27.69
N ASP A 104 -26.75 -18.18 -28.84
CA ASP A 104 -26.44 -19.59 -28.97
C ASP A 104 -25.27 -19.86 -28.01
N GLU A 105 -25.51 -20.59 -26.92
CA GLU A 105 -24.49 -20.99 -25.93
C GLU A 105 -23.33 -21.77 -26.57
N SER A 106 -23.47 -22.14 -27.85
CA SER A 106 -22.46 -22.77 -28.70
C SER A 106 -21.25 -21.87 -29.03
N GLU A 107 -21.32 -20.55 -28.87
CA GLU A 107 -20.19 -19.67 -29.16
C GLU A 107 -19.14 -19.67 -28.02
N TYR A 108 -18.19 -20.61 -28.10
CA TYR A 108 -16.99 -20.72 -27.24
C TYR A 108 -16.28 -19.39 -26.92
N SER A 109 -16.39 -18.39 -27.80
CA SER A 109 -15.80 -17.07 -27.63
C SER A 109 -16.50 -16.21 -26.58
N PHE A 110 -17.83 -16.31 -26.45
CA PHE A 110 -18.59 -15.61 -25.42
C PHE A 110 -18.28 -16.18 -24.03
N TRP A 111 -18.17 -17.51 -23.94
CA TRP A 111 -17.83 -18.21 -22.70
C TRP A 111 -16.41 -17.89 -22.19
N LEU A 112 -15.40 -17.81 -23.06
CA LEU A 112 -14.06 -17.42 -22.63
C LEU A 112 -14.01 -15.97 -22.13
N TRP A 113 -14.84 -15.10 -22.71
CA TRP A 113 -14.86 -13.68 -22.38
C TRP A 113 -15.57 -13.42 -21.04
N SER A 114 -16.66 -14.13 -20.75
CA SER A 114 -17.33 -14.04 -19.44
C SER A 114 -16.39 -14.42 -18.30
N ARG A 115 -15.60 -15.50 -18.44
CA ARG A 115 -14.56 -15.90 -17.46
C ARG A 115 -13.55 -14.79 -17.19
N TRP A 116 -13.04 -14.15 -18.24
CA TRP A 116 -12.13 -13.01 -18.11
C TRP A 116 -12.77 -11.82 -17.40
N PHE A 117 -13.97 -11.43 -17.82
CA PHE A 117 -14.67 -10.26 -17.29
C PHE A 117 -14.99 -10.41 -15.80
N TRP A 118 -15.53 -11.57 -15.39
CA TRP A 118 -15.83 -11.84 -13.98
C TRP A 118 -14.56 -11.81 -13.11
N SER A 119 -13.47 -12.38 -13.60
CA SER A 119 -12.20 -12.39 -12.87
C SER A 119 -11.62 -10.99 -12.68
N ILE A 120 -11.53 -10.20 -13.76
CA ILE A 120 -10.97 -8.85 -13.67
C ILE A 120 -11.86 -7.94 -12.81
N GLN A 121 -13.19 -8.11 -12.87
CA GLN A 121 -14.13 -7.36 -12.03
C GLN A 121 -13.97 -7.72 -10.56
N ALA A 122 -13.90 -9.01 -10.23
CA ALA A 122 -13.73 -9.50 -8.85
C ALA A 122 -12.41 -9.04 -8.23
N LEU A 123 -11.29 -9.21 -8.96
CA LEU A 123 -9.98 -8.75 -8.49
C LEU A 123 -9.95 -7.23 -8.33
N SER A 124 -10.51 -6.48 -9.29
CA SER A 124 -10.57 -5.00 -9.21
C SER A 124 -11.38 -4.50 -8.03
N ALA A 125 -12.44 -5.22 -7.63
CA ALA A 125 -13.28 -4.86 -6.50
C ALA A 125 -12.50 -4.84 -5.16
N THR A 126 -11.39 -5.58 -5.07
CA THR A 126 -10.52 -5.64 -3.88
C THR A 126 -9.36 -4.65 -3.88
N THR A 127 -9.34 -3.72 -4.84
CA THR A 127 -8.31 -2.66 -4.95
C THR A 127 -8.84 -1.32 -4.44
N ASP A 128 -7.96 -0.40 -4.03
CA ASP A 128 -8.38 0.90 -3.44
C ASP A 128 -9.26 1.76 -4.38
N ALA A 129 -9.12 1.60 -5.70
CA ALA A 129 -9.96 2.29 -6.69
C ALA A 129 -11.37 1.68 -6.83
N GLY A 130 -11.66 0.63 -6.08
CA GLY A 130 -12.97 0.00 -5.96
C GLY A 130 -13.51 -0.61 -7.25
N LYS A 131 -14.82 -0.83 -7.22
CA LYS A 131 -15.57 -1.51 -8.27
C LYS A 131 -15.49 -0.75 -9.60
N LEU A 132 -15.48 -1.52 -10.68
CA LEU A 132 -15.69 -1.01 -12.03
C LEU A 132 -17.16 -0.56 -12.18
N SER A 133 -17.41 0.49 -12.98
CA SER A 133 -18.71 1.19 -12.99
C SER A 133 -19.87 0.24 -13.32
N GLY A 134 -20.99 0.44 -12.65
CA GLY A 134 -22.09 -0.53 -12.55
C GLY A 134 -22.76 -0.87 -13.88
N LEU A 135 -22.60 -2.12 -14.30
CA LEU A 135 -23.54 -2.87 -15.12
C LEU A 135 -23.37 -4.35 -14.74
N ALA A 136 -24.53 -5.02 -14.65
CA ALA A 136 -24.80 -6.32 -14.03
C ALA A 136 -24.79 -6.30 -12.49
N SER A 137 -25.98 -6.11 -11.89
CA SER A 137 -26.25 -6.71 -10.58
C SER A 137 -25.89 -8.20 -10.67
N SER A 138 -25.19 -8.71 -9.65
CA SER A 138 -24.85 -10.13 -9.50
C SER A 138 -26.05 -11.04 -9.78
N GLU A 139 -27.27 -10.53 -9.52
CA GLU A 139 -28.56 -11.21 -9.69
C GLU A 139 -28.97 -11.46 -11.15
N SER A 140 -28.54 -10.64 -12.12
CA SER A 140 -29.04 -10.70 -13.51
C SER A 140 -28.40 -11.79 -14.38
N PHE A 141 -27.28 -12.37 -13.94
CA PHE A 141 -26.57 -13.45 -14.62
C PHE A 141 -26.48 -14.73 -13.78
N MET A 142 -27.04 -14.71 -12.57
CA MET A 142 -27.31 -15.93 -11.79
C MET A 142 -28.53 -16.60 -12.43
N GLY A 143 -28.26 -17.42 -13.44
CA GLY A 143 -29.23 -18.38 -13.93
C GLY A 143 -29.76 -19.21 -12.76
N ASP A 144 -31.08 -19.41 -12.78
CA ASP A 144 -31.88 -20.21 -11.88
C ASP A 144 -31.16 -21.46 -11.33
N GLY A 145 -30.98 -21.51 -10.02
CA GLY A 145 -31.13 -22.73 -9.20
C GLY A 145 -30.15 -23.90 -9.28
N ASP A 146 -29.26 -24.08 -10.27
CA ASP A 146 -28.56 -25.39 -10.40
C ASP A 146 -27.11 -25.41 -10.94
N GLN A 147 -26.39 -24.29 -11.05
CA GLN A 147 -24.98 -24.32 -11.46
C GLN A 147 -24.05 -24.63 -10.28
N ARG A 148 -23.57 -25.88 -10.20
CA ARG A 148 -22.41 -26.27 -9.38
C ARG A 148 -21.21 -25.36 -9.71
N TYR A 149 -20.48 -24.91 -8.69
CA TYR A 149 -19.19 -24.24 -8.87
C TYR A 149 -18.23 -25.12 -9.69
N PHE A 150 -17.28 -24.50 -10.39
CA PHE A 150 -16.24 -25.21 -11.12
C PHE A 150 -14.88 -24.53 -10.97
N PHE A 151 -13.80 -25.29 -11.16
CA PHE A 151 -12.45 -24.76 -11.21
C PHE A 151 -12.17 -24.14 -12.59
N ASP A 152 -11.77 -22.88 -12.57
CA ASP A 152 -11.52 -22.10 -13.77
C ASP A 152 -10.01 -22.11 -14.08
N THR A 153 -9.61 -22.90 -15.09
CA THR A 153 -8.22 -22.96 -15.59
C THR A 153 -7.69 -21.67 -16.23
N TYR A 154 -8.56 -20.72 -16.58
CA TYR A 154 -8.21 -19.43 -17.14
C TYR A 154 -7.79 -18.47 -16.03
N THR A 155 -8.51 -18.47 -14.91
CA THR A 155 -8.24 -17.61 -13.76
C THR A 155 -7.30 -18.25 -12.73
N GLY A 156 -7.23 -19.58 -12.70
CA GLY A 156 -6.42 -20.36 -11.78
C GLY A 156 -7.05 -20.56 -10.40
N TYR A 157 -8.36 -20.32 -10.27
CA TYR A 157 -9.11 -20.48 -9.03
C TYR A 157 -10.59 -20.84 -9.30
N SER A 158 -11.34 -21.24 -8.26
CA SER A 158 -12.74 -21.65 -8.39
C SER A 158 -13.71 -20.49 -8.68
N SER A 159 -14.73 -20.73 -9.51
CA SER A 159 -15.64 -19.69 -10.01
C SER A 159 -16.40 -18.93 -8.92
N ASP A 160 -16.71 -19.61 -7.81
CA ASP A 160 -17.35 -19.08 -6.61
C ASP A 160 -16.47 -18.09 -5.81
N LEU A 161 -15.15 -18.12 -5.99
CA LEU A 161 -14.25 -17.15 -5.36
C LEU A 161 -14.43 -15.73 -5.92
N ASN A 162 -14.88 -15.58 -7.17
CA ASN A 162 -15.21 -14.27 -7.75
C ASN A 162 -16.30 -13.57 -6.93
N ILE A 163 -17.32 -14.31 -6.48
CA ILE A 163 -18.43 -13.80 -5.69
C ILE A 163 -17.90 -13.28 -4.35
N VAL A 164 -17.08 -14.10 -3.68
CA VAL A 164 -16.46 -13.73 -2.41
C VAL A 164 -15.61 -12.46 -2.54
N LEU A 165 -14.77 -12.36 -3.57
CA LEU A 165 -13.93 -11.18 -3.82
C LEU A 165 -14.77 -9.91 -4.05
N MET A 166 -15.88 -10.02 -4.79
CA MET A 166 -16.81 -8.90 -5.00
C MET A 166 -17.49 -8.46 -3.69
N GLU A 167 -17.88 -9.41 -2.84
CA GLU A 167 -18.47 -9.13 -1.51
C GLU A 167 -17.44 -8.51 -0.56
N ILE A 168 -16.19 -8.98 -0.56
CA ILE A 168 -15.09 -8.33 0.16
C ILE A 168 -14.95 -6.88 -0.32
N GLY A 169 -14.94 -6.64 -1.63
CA GLY A 169 -14.88 -5.30 -2.20
C GLY A 169 -16.06 -4.41 -1.79
N LEU A 170 -17.27 -4.96 -1.67
CA LEU A 170 -18.43 -4.24 -1.12
C LEU A 170 -18.23 -3.79 0.31
N LEU A 171 -17.59 -4.62 1.14
CA LEU A 171 -17.30 -4.28 2.52
C LEU A 171 -16.18 -3.23 2.62
N MET A 172 -15.18 -3.30 1.73
CA MET A 172 -14.07 -2.35 1.68
C MET A 172 -14.48 -0.92 1.29
N HIS A 173 -15.43 -0.77 0.36
CA HIS A 173 -15.80 0.52 -0.24
C HIS A 173 -17.17 1.06 0.21
N ARG A 174 -17.59 0.76 1.44
CA ARG A 174 -18.80 1.39 1.99
C ARG A 174 -18.53 2.88 2.27
N ASP A 175 -18.77 3.74 1.29
CA ASP A 175 -18.68 5.19 1.43
C ASP A 175 -19.62 5.72 2.54
N ASP A 176 -19.02 6.20 3.64
CA ASP A 176 -18.93 7.61 4.06
C ASP A 176 -20.16 8.57 3.97
N VAL A 177 -21.39 8.07 3.85
CA VAL A 177 -22.60 8.90 3.95
C VAL A 177 -23.46 8.49 5.15
N GLU A 178 -23.35 9.34 6.19
CA GLU A 178 -24.29 9.52 7.31
C GLU A 178 -24.52 8.33 8.26
N THR A 179 -23.96 8.50 9.47
CA THR A 179 -24.24 7.78 10.73
C THR A 179 -23.78 6.32 10.81
N ARG A 180 -22.62 6.09 11.43
CA ARG A 180 -22.15 4.79 11.93
C ARG A 180 -23.02 4.36 13.12
N SER A 181 -24.20 3.82 12.87
CA SER A 181 -24.95 3.11 13.91
C SER A 181 -24.23 1.81 14.28
N GLN A 182 -24.22 1.45 15.57
CA GLN A 182 -23.62 0.19 16.06
C GLN A 182 -24.16 -1.03 15.29
N GLU A 183 -25.46 -1.03 15.01
CA GLU A 183 -26.16 -2.06 14.24
C GLU A 183 -25.55 -2.30 12.84
N ARG A 184 -25.09 -1.24 12.15
CA ARG A 184 -24.44 -1.39 10.83
C ARG A 184 -23.04 -1.99 10.92
N LEU A 185 -22.31 -1.71 12.00
CA LEU A 185 -21.01 -2.32 12.27
C LEU A 185 -21.17 -3.81 12.59
N ASP A 186 -22.19 -4.16 13.38
CA ASP A 186 -22.50 -5.55 13.72
C ASP A 186 -22.87 -6.36 12.46
N ILE A 187 -23.70 -5.81 11.57
CA ILE A 187 -24.02 -6.44 10.27
C ILE A 187 -22.78 -6.60 9.38
N ALA A 188 -21.87 -5.61 9.38
CA ALA A 188 -20.65 -5.70 8.60
C ALA A 188 -19.71 -6.79 9.12
N GLU A 189 -19.59 -6.92 10.44
CA GLU A 189 -18.79 -7.97 11.07
C GLU A 189 -19.40 -9.36 10.86
N GLU A 190 -20.73 -9.50 10.98
CA GLU A 190 -21.42 -10.76 10.68
C GLU A 190 -21.18 -11.19 9.23
N LYS A 191 -21.28 -10.26 8.27
CA LYS A 191 -20.95 -10.53 6.87
C LYS A 191 -19.48 -10.91 6.68
N ALA A 192 -18.56 -10.21 7.35
CA ALA A 192 -17.13 -10.54 7.29
C ALA A 192 -16.87 -11.95 7.84
N GLN A 193 -17.54 -12.35 8.91
CA GLN A 193 -17.45 -13.69 9.48
C GLN A 193 -18.02 -14.75 8.54
N CYS A 194 -19.16 -14.50 7.90
CA CYS A 194 -19.74 -15.39 6.89
C CYS A 194 -18.79 -15.58 5.70
N LEU A 195 -18.16 -14.50 5.21
CA LEU A 195 -17.17 -14.59 4.13
C LEU A 195 -15.94 -15.39 4.55
N GLU A 196 -15.44 -15.20 5.78
CA GLU A 196 -14.32 -15.98 6.31
C GLU A 196 -14.65 -17.48 6.34
N ILE A 197 -15.83 -17.84 6.86
CA ILE A 197 -16.32 -19.23 6.91
C ILE A 197 -16.42 -19.80 5.50
N SER A 198 -16.98 -19.03 4.56
CA SER A 198 -17.10 -19.43 3.15
C SER A 198 -15.74 -19.73 2.52
N ILE A 199 -14.74 -18.84 2.68
CA ILE A 199 -13.39 -19.06 2.15
C ILE A 199 -12.73 -20.28 2.78
N LYS A 200 -12.82 -20.43 4.11
CA LYS A 200 -12.26 -21.60 4.81
C LYS A 200 -12.93 -22.90 4.37
N HIS A 201 -14.24 -22.86 4.09
CA HIS A 201 -14.96 -24.00 3.53
C HIS A 201 -14.46 -24.34 2.12
N MET A 202 -14.25 -23.35 1.24
CA MET A 202 -13.67 -23.56 -0.09
C MET A 202 -12.26 -24.19 0.00
N ILE A 203 -11.41 -23.69 0.89
CA ILE A 203 -10.05 -24.23 1.11
C ILE A 203 -10.12 -25.70 1.53
N HIS A 204 -10.96 -26.02 2.52
CA HIS A 204 -11.13 -27.40 2.99
C HIS A 204 -11.67 -28.31 1.89
N ARG A 205 -12.74 -27.88 1.22
CA ARG A 205 -13.39 -28.60 0.13
C ARG A 205 -12.41 -28.95 -0.99
N ASP A 206 -11.66 -27.96 -1.47
CA ASP A 206 -10.78 -28.14 -2.62
C ASP A 206 -9.51 -28.92 -2.27
N THR A 207 -9.13 -28.94 -0.98
CA THR A 207 -8.02 -29.77 -0.46
C THR A 207 -8.43 -31.23 -0.30
N GLU A 208 -9.62 -31.50 0.26
CA GLU A 208 -10.08 -32.87 0.55
C GLU A 208 -10.65 -33.58 -0.68
N PHE A 209 -11.45 -32.87 -1.49
CA PHE A 209 -12.20 -33.47 -2.59
C PHE A 209 -11.61 -33.16 -3.97
N GLY A 210 -10.61 -32.28 -4.05
CA GLY A 210 -9.97 -31.87 -5.29
C GLY A 210 -10.79 -30.87 -6.13
N LEU A 211 -10.32 -30.62 -7.36
CA LEU A 211 -10.90 -29.60 -8.24
C LEU A 211 -12.09 -30.16 -9.04
N VAL A 212 -13.17 -29.39 -9.12
CA VAL A 212 -14.31 -29.70 -9.99
C VAL A 212 -14.05 -29.13 -11.39
N LEU A 213 -13.56 -29.96 -12.31
CA LEU A 213 -13.26 -29.53 -13.68
C LEU A 213 -14.50 -29.65 -14.59
N PRO A 214 -14.73 -28.69 -15.51
CA PRO A 214 -15.69 -28.86 -16.60
C PRO A 214 -15.37 -30.11 -17.45
N GLY A 215 -16.39 -30.85 -17.89
CA GLY A 215 -16.20 -32.15 -18.55
C GLY A 215 -15.41 -32.15 -19.87
N HIS A 216 -15.19 -30.99 -20.49
CA HIS A 216 -14.37 -30.84 -21.69
C HIS A 216 -12.88 -30.56 -21.39
N ILE A 217 -12.52 -30.36 -20.12
CA ILE A 217 -11.15 -30.09 -19.68
C ILE A 217 -10.54 -31.37 -19.12
N LEU A 218 -9.43 -31.79 -19.71
CA LEU A 218 -8.61 -32.90 -19.22
C LEU A 218 -7.25 -32.35 -18.82
N LEU A 219 -6.89 -32.55 -17.56
CA LEU A 219 -5.59 -32.19 -17.00
C LEU A 219 -4.88 -33.47 -16.57
N ASP A 220 -3.58 -33.55 -16.80
CA ASP A 220 -2.77 -34.59 -16.17
C ASP A 220 -2.68 -34.36 -14.64
N PRO A 221 -2.27 -35.39 -13.86
CA PRO A 221 -2.21 -35.28 -12.41
C PRO A 221 -1.28 -34.16 -11.90
N ASP A 222 -0.14 -33.94 -12.55
CA ASP A 222 0.84 -32.94 -12.13
C ASP A 222 0.31 -31.52 -12.35
N MET A 223 -0.32 -31.28 -13.51
CA MET A 223 -1.01 -30.03 -13.79
C MET A 223 -2.18 -29.80 -12.84
N THR A 224 -2.92 -30.86 -12.48
CA THR A 224 -4.01 -30.78 -11.49
C THR A 224 -3.48 -30.32 -10.13
N LEU A 225 -2.36 -30.88 -9.67
CA LEU A 225 -1.71 -30.46 -8.40
C LEU A 225 -1.24 -29.00 -8.45
N GLN A 226 -0.65 -28.57 -9.57
CA GLN A 226 -0.22 -27.18 -9.72
C GLN A 226 -1.42 -26.20 -9.73
N PHE A 227 -2.53 -26.58 -10.36
CA PHE A 227 -3.75 -25.77 -10.33
C PHE A 227 -4.44 -25.78 -8.96
N GLN A 228 -4.36 -26.87 -8.19
CA GLN A 228 -4.80 -26.89 -6.79
C GLN A 228 -4.00 -25.90 -5.95
N ALA A 229 -2.68 -25.86 -6.15
CA ALA A 229 -1.81 -24.91 -5.49
C ALA A 229 -2.14 -23.46 -5.89
N SER A 230 -2.39 -23.20 -7.18
CA SER A 230 -2.85 -21.90 -7.66
C SER A 230 -4.17 -21.47 -6.99
N ASN A 231 -5.15 -22.36 -6.95
CA ASN A 231 -6.45 -22.12 -6.30
C ASN A 231 -6.27 -21.70 -4.84
N LYS A 232 -5.46 -22.47 -4.11
CA LYS A 232 -5.14 -22.24 -2.70
C LYS A 232 -4.49 -20.87 -2.50
N ALA A 233 -3.54 -20.48 -3.36
CA ALA A 233 -2.89 -19.18 -3.28
C ALA A 233 -3.90 -18.02 -3.41
N TYR A 234 -4.89 -18.14 -4.31
CA TYR A 234 -5.94 -17.13 -4.46
C TYR A 234 -6.93 -17.11 -3.28
N GLN A 235 -7.30 -18.27 -2.73
CA GLN A 235 -8.17 -18.36 -1.55
C GLN A 235 -7.55 -17.70 -0.32
N TYR A 236 -6.26 -17.94 -0.06
CA TYR A 236 -5.55 -17.24 1.02
C TYR A 236 -5.32 -15.75 0.73
N SER A 237 -5.21 -15.37 -0.55
CA SER A 237 -5.19 -13.95 -0.93
C SER A 237 -6.50 -13.27 -0.55
N SER A 238 -7.65 -13.91 -0.78
CA SER A 238 -8.96 -13.43 -0.32
C SER A 238 -9.03 -13.26 1.20
N LEU A 239 -8.47 -14.20 1.98
CA LEU A 239 -8.36 -14.05 3.44
C LEU A 239 -7.49 -12.86 3.84
N ILE A 240 -6.36 -12.61 3.16
CA ILE A 240 -5.54 -11.42 3.41
C ILE A 240 -6.36 -10.14 3.16
N HIS A 241 -7.08 -10.05 2.05
CA HIS A 241 -7.94 -8.89 1.76
C HIS A 241 -8.99 -8.69 2.86
N LEU A 242 -9.67 -9.76 3.29
CA LEU A 242 -10.65 -9.72 4.36
C LEU A 242 -10.03 -9.24 5.70
N TYR A 243 -8.93 -9.84 6.13
CA TYR A 243 -8.27 -9.51 7.39
C TYR A 243 -7.68 -8.10 7.41
N ARG A 244 -7.02 -7.68 6.33
CA ARG A 244 -6.30 -6.40 6.28
C ARG A 244 -7.19 -5.23 5.92
N ARG A 245 -8.14 -5.42 5.00
CA ARG A 245 -8.91 -4.32 4.40
C ARG A 245 -10.32 -4.19 4.96
N VAL A 246 -10.92 -5.27 5.47
CA VAL A 246 -12.25 -5.21 6.10
C VAL A 246 -12.12 -5.16 7.63
N ARG A 247 -11.34 -6.06 8.22
CA ARG A 247 -11.18 -6.15 9.69
C ARG A 247 -10.05 -5.31 10.28
N GLY A 248 -9.17 -4.75 9.45
CA GLY A 248 -8.07 -3.90 9.90
C GLY A 248 -7.01 -4.59 10.78
N LEU A 249 -6.91 -5.93 10.76
CA LEU A 249 -5.90 -6.66 11.54
C LEU A 249 -4.49 -6.21 11.14
N PRO A 250 -3.54 -6.03 12.06
CA PRO A 250 -2.19 -5.58 11.71
C PRO A 250 -1.44 -6.64 10.87
N SER A 251 -0.49 -6.22 10.02
CA SER A 251 0.28 -7.13 9.17
C SER A 251 1.01 -8.21 9.97
N ASN A 252 1.50 -7.90 11.17
CA ASN A 252 2.21 -8.85 12.03
C ASN A 252 1.29 -9.81 12.80
N SER A 253 -0.03 -9.78 12.58
CA SER A 253 -0.96 -10.71 13.22
C SER A 253 -0.68 -12.16 12.78
N PRO A 254 -0.85 -13.14 13.69
CA PRO A 254 -0.68 -14.55 13.35
C PRO A 254 -1.55 -15.02 12.19
N GLU A 255 -2.76 -14.49 12.07
CA GLU A 255 -3.73 -14.80 11.02
C GLU A 255 -3.22 -14.35 9.65
N VAL A 256 -2.77 -13.09 9.54
CA VAL A 256 -2.24 -12.53 8.28
C VAL A 256 -0.94 -13.24 7.88
N GLN A 257 0.00 -13.43 8.82
CA GLN A 257 1.26 -14.14 8.52
C GLN A 257 1.03 -15.64 8.24
N GLY A 258 -0.02 -16.23 8.80
CA GLY A 258 -0.49 -17.57 8.45
C GLY A 258 -0.87 -17.65 6.98
N CYS A 259 -1.67 -16.69 6.50
CA CYS A 259 -2.04 -16.61 5.07
C CYS A 259 -0.84 -16.35 4.16
N VAL A 260 0.08 -15.45 4.54
CA VAL A 260 1.32 -15.18 3.77
C VAL A 260 2.09 -16.47 3.54
N ARG A 261 2.37 -17.24 4.61
CA ARG A 261 3.10 -18.51 4.49
C ARG A 261 2.33 -19.54 3.67
N ALA A 262 1.01 -19.65 3.85
CA ALA A 262 0.20 -20.57 3.05
C ALA A 262 0.24 -20.25 1.54
N ILE A 263 0.30 -18.96 1.17
CA ILE A 263 0.49 -18.54 -0.22
C ILE A 263 1.88 -18.92 -0.71
N LEU A 264 2.93 -18.66 0.07
CA LEU A 264 4.31 -18.99 -0.32
C LEU A 264 4.51 -20.49 -0.48
N ASP A 265 3.96 -21.30 0.42
CA ASP A 265 3.98 -22.76 0.34
C ASP A 265 3.26 -23.26 -0.92
N ALA A 266 2.08 -22.68 -1.23
CA ALA A 266 1.33 -23.02 -2.42
C ALA A 266 2.07 -22.61 -3.72
N VAL A 267 2.63 -21.40 -3.77
CA VAL A 267 3.40 -20.93 -4.92
C VAL A 267 4.65 -21.79 -5.15
N SER A 268 5.32 -22.20 -4.07
CA SER A 268 6.52 -23.06 -4.15
C SER A 268 6.21 -24.47 -4.68
N ALA A 269 4.94 -24.91 -4.65
CA ALA A 269 4.50 -26.17 -5.23
C ALA A 269 4.22 -26.09 -6.74
N ILE A 270 4.33 -24.89 -7.34
CA ILE A 270 4.09 -24.67 -8.77
C ILE A 270 5.43 -24.54 -9.47
N THR A 271 5.68 -25.39 -10.47
CA THR A 271 6.93 -25.34 -11.23
C THR A 271 6.92 -24.17 -12.23
N PRO A 272 8.00 -23.36 -12.29
CA PRO A 272 8.24 -22.42 -13.38
C PRO A 272 8.52 -23.22 -14.66
N VAL A 273 7.63 -23.15 -15.65
CA VAL A 273 7.81 -23.85 -16.94
C VAL A 273 7.57 -22.90 -18.10
N THR A 274 8.24 -23.12 -19.23
CA THR A 274 8.09 -22.36 -20.48
C THR A 274 6.81 -22.68 -21.27
N THR A 275 5.95 -23.57 -20.76
CA THR A 275 4.63 -23.96 -21.34
C THR A 275 3.47 -23.42 -20.49
N LEU A 276 2.21 -23.74 -20.84
CA LEU A 276 1.01 -23.37 -20.09
C LEU A 276 1.06 -23.92 -18.64
N SER A 277 1.66 -23.16 -17.72
CA SER A 277 1.73 -23.43 -16.28
C SER A 277 0.90 -22.38 -15.52
N PRO A 278 0.29 -22.73 -14.35
CA PRO A 278 -0.37 -21.75 -13.49
C PRO A 278 0.56 -20.64 -13.01
N TRP A 279 1.88 -20.80 -13.18
CA TRP A 279 2.90 -19.78 -12.90
C TRP A 279 2.53 -18.40 -13.44
N ILE A 280 1.96 -18.29 -14.65
CA ILE A 280 1.54 -17.01 -15.26
C ILE A 280 0.47 -16.25 -14.47
N LEU A 281 -0.25 -16.93 -13.58
CA LEU A 281 -1.35 -16.39 -12.80
C LEU A 281 -0.87 -15.88 -11.42
N LEU A 282 0.38 -16.14 -11.03
CA LEU A 282 0.82 -15.96 -9.66
C LEU A 282 1.23 -14.53 -9.27
N THR A 283 1.25 -13.58 -10.21
CA THR A 283 1.62 -12.19 -9.89
C THR A 283 0.74 -11.61 -8.78
N THR A 284 -0.58 -11.81 -8.86
CA THR A 284 -1.53 -11.30 -7.87
C THR A 284 -1.34 -11.93 -6.49
N PRO A 285 -1.38 -13.26 -6.31
CA PRO A 285 -1.21 -13.84 -4.98
C PRO A 285 0.17 -13.56 -4.37
N ILE A 286 1.25 -13.60 -5.15
CA ILE A 286 2.60 -13.28 -4.64
C ILE A 286 2.67 -11.81 -4.21
N PHE A 287 2.11 -10.89 -4.99
CA PHE A 287 2.06 -9.47 -4.63
C PHE A 287 1.20 -9.20 -3.39
N THR A 288 0.04 -9.85 -3.27
CA THR A 288 -0.84 -9.74 -2.09
C THR A 288 -0.14 -10.25 -0.84
N ALA A 289 0.53 -11.41 -0.90
CA ALA A 289 1.36 -11.91 0.20
C ALA A 289 2.51 -10.94 0.50
N GLY A 290 3.16 -10.41 -0.55
CA GLY A 290 4.26 -9.46 -0.45
C GLY A 290 3.93 -8.15 0.26
N CYS A 291 2.71 -7.64 0.08
CA CYS A 291 2.24 -6.45 0.78
C CYS A 291 2.25 -6.62 2.30
N GLU A 292 2.13 -7.86 2.79
CA GLU A 292 1.98 -8.16 4.21
C GLU A 292 3.14 -8.96 4.79
N ALA A 293 4.01 -9.53 3.96
CA ALA A 293 5.13 -10.36 4.39
C ALA A 293 6.15 -9.58 5.24
N ILE A 294 6.68 -10.23 6.28
CA ILE A 294 7.72 -9.68 7.14
C ILE A 294 8.95 -10.61 7.18
N GLY A 295 10.09 -10.09 7.62
CA GLY A 295 11.29 -10.90 7.86
C GLY A 295 11.77 -11.66 6.62
N GLN A 296 11.91 -12.98 6.75
CA GLN A 296 12.44 -13.84 5.68
C GLN A 296 11.42 -14.10 4.56
N ASP A 297 10.14 -14.22 4.89
CA ASP A 297 9.05 -14.43 3.91
C ASP A 297 9.03 -13.34 2.84
N ARG A 298 9.38 -12.11 3.25
CA ARG A 298 9.47 -10.98 2.33
C ARG A 298 10.62 -11.08 1.32
N LYS A 299 11.73 -11.72 1.69
CA LYS A 299 12.82 -11.99 0.72
C LYS A 299 12.37 -13.04 -0.30
N ILE A 300 11.67 -14.08 0.17
CA ILE A 300 11.10 -15.13 -0.68
C ILE A 300 10.13 -14.52 -1.69
N VAL A 301 9.21 -13.64 -1.26
CA VAL A 301 8.32 -12.89 -2.17
C VAL A 301 9.10 -12.17 -3.27
N LYS A 302 10.16 -11.44 -2.89
CA LYS A 302 10.97 -10.70 -3.85
C LYS A 302 11.63 -11.64 -4.86
N GLU A 303 12.23 -12.73 -4.39
CA GLU A 303 12.85 -13.76 -5.23
C GLU A 303 11.84 -14.37 -6.20
N LEU A 304 10.65 -14.73 -5.71
CA LEU A 304 9.56 -15.28 -6.53
C LEU A 304 9.08 -14.31 -7.61
N LEU A 305 8.88 -13.03 -7.29
CA LEU A 305 8.49 -12.03 -8.30
C LEU A 305 9.61 -11.79 -9.32
N GLN A 306 10.88 -11.83 -8.90
CA GLN A 306 12.02 -11.73 -9.82
C GLN A 306 12.07 -12.93 -10.76
N GLU A 307 11.86 -14.14 -10.25
CA GLU A 307 11.79 -15.37 -11.04
C GLU A 307 10.60 -15.37 -12.00
N LEU A 308 9.44 -14.90 -11.53
CA LEU A 308 8.24 -14.73 -12.34
C LEU A 308 8.48 -13.77 -13.50
N TYR A 309 9.16 -12.64 -13.23
CA TYR A 309 9.55 -11.69 -14.27
C TYR A 309 10.58 -12.30 -15.24
N PHE A 310 11.61 -12.97 -14.74
CA PHE A 310 12.62 -13.62 -15.56
C PHE A 310 12.02 -14.68 -16.49
N THR A 311 10.96 -15.36 -16.05
CA THR A 311 10.27 -16.39 -16.85
C THR A 311 9.34 -15.76 -17.89
N LEU A 312 8.53 -14.77 -17.50
CA LEU A 312 7.40 -14.30 -18.31
C LEU A 312 7.68 -12.98 -19.06
N HIS A 313 8.67 -12.21 -18.61
CA HIS A 313 9.02 -10.89 -19.14
C HIS A 313 7.84 -9.89 -19.15
N ILE A 314 6.89 -10.02 -18.22
CA ILE A 314 5.74 -9.09 -18.09
C ILE A 314 6.13 -7.90 -17.21
N ARG A 315 6.05 -6.67 -17.74
CA ARG A 315 6.48 -5.44 -17.01
C ARG A 315 5.65 -5.14 -15.77
N ASN A 316 4.41 -5.61 -15.71
CA ASN A 316 3.59 -5.48 -14.50
C ASN A 316 4.24 -6.14 -13.28
N ILE A 317 5.03 -7.19 -13.47
CA ILE A 317 5.73 -7.87 -12.38
C ILE A 317 6.87 -7.00 -11.82
N ILE A 318 7.63 -6.33 -12.69
CA ILE A 318 8.63 -5.33 -12.26
C ILE A 318 7.95 -4.21 -11.47
N ARG A 319 6.82 -3.73 -11.96
CA ARG A 319 6.03 -2.71 -11.26
C ARG A 319 5.60 -3.18 -9.88
N ALA A 320 5.14 -4.43 -9.75
CA ALA A 320 4.78 -5.03 -8.47
C ALA A 320 5.98 -5.05 -7.51
N LEU A 321 7.16 -5.45 -7.99
CA LEU A 321 8.43 -5.39 -7.23
C LEU A 321 8.74 -3.97 -6.76
N GLU A 322 8.70 -2.99 -7.67
CA GLU A 322 8.95 -1.59 -7.33
C GLU A 322 8.00 -1.08 -6.24
N ILE A 323 6.71 -1.43 -6.31
CA ILE A 323 5.72 -1.04 -5.29
C ILE A 323 6.07 -1.65 -3.93
N LEU A 324 6.45 -2.94 -3.89
CA LEU A 324 6.85 -3.61 -2.65
C LEU A 324 8.14 -3.05 -2.05
N GLU A 325 9.10 -2.67 -2.88
CA GLU A 325 10.36 -2.06 -2.42
C GLU A 325 10.12 -0.64 -1.86
N ARG A 326 9.23 0.13 -2.50
CA ARG A 326 8.84 1.48 -2.04
C ARG A 326 8.10 1.47 -0.71
N SER A 327 7.06 0.63 -0.59
CA SER A 327 6.27 0.50 0.65
C SER A 327 7.16 0.11 1.83
N THR A 328 8.18 -0.70 1.55
CA THR A 328 9.19 -1.07 2.53
C THR A 328 10.09 0.07 2.94
N MET A 329 10.62 0.83 1.97
CA MET A 329 11.60 1.87 2.24
C MET A 329 11.10 2.83 3.32
N PHE A 330 9.82 3.19 3.22
CA PHE A 330 9.16 4.01 4.23
C PHE A 330 8.40 3.21 5.28
N CYS A 331 8.33 1.88 5.22
CA CYS A 331 7.51 1.05 6.11
C CYS A 331 6.03 1.49 6.14
N LEU A 332 5.51 1.89 4.97
CA LEU A 332 4.13 2.29 4.74
C LEU A 332 3.34 1.16 4.07
N GLN A 333 2.02 1.25 4.13
CA GLN A 333 1.16 0.29 3.44
C GLN A 333 1.24 0.47 1.92
N ALA A 334 1.08 -0.61 1.15
CA ALA A 334 1.07 -0.54 -0.32
C ALA A 334 -0.06 0.34 -0.88
N SER A 335 -1.11 0.59 -0.10
CA SER A 335 -2.22 1.50 -0.43
C SER A 335 -1.93 2.99 -0.19
N THR A 336 -0.74 3.35 0.30
CA THR A 336 -0.38 4.77 0.45
C THR A 336 -0.46 5.47 -0.92
N PRO A 337 -1.22 6.58 -1.04
CA PRO A 337 -1.38 7.32 -2.29
C PRO A 337 -0.02 7.65 -2.90
N THR A 338 0.19 7.25 -4.15
CA THR A 338 1.47 7.37 -4.84
C THR A 338 1.28 7.99 -6.22
N TYR A 339 2.02 9.06 -6.51
CA TYR A 339 1.95 9.83 -7.74
C TYR A 339 3.32 9.92 -8.39
N ARG A 340 3.38 10.06 -9.72
CA ARG A 340 4.63 10.41 -10.42
C ARG A 340 4.76 11.92 -10.46
N PHE A 341 5.94 12.43 -10.15
CA PHE A 341 6.24 13.84 -10.26
C PHE A 341 6.42 14.25 -11.71
N SER A 342 5.73 15.31 -12.12
CA SER A 342 5.85 15.91 -13.46
C SER A 342 6.09 17.43 -13.40
N GLY A 343 6.30 17.96 -12.19
CA GLY A 343 6.55 19.37 -11.94
C GLY A 343 5.88 19.87 -10.64
N PRO A 344 6.34 21.01 -10.10
CA PRO A 344 5.89 21.53 -8.81
C PRO A 344 4.40 21.88 -8.78
N GLU A 345 3.82 22.40 -9.87
CA GLU A 345 2.39 22.77 -9.91
C GLU A 345 1.46 21.55 -9.87
N GLN A 346 1.80 20.47 -10.57
CA GLN A 346 1.06 19.21 -10.48
C GLN A 346 1.15 18.63 -9.06
N CYS A 347 2.35 18.66 -8.47
CA CYS A 347 2.55 18.21 -7.09
C CYS A 347 1.68 19.01 -6.10
N LYS A 348 1.66 20.34 -6.21
CA LYS A 348 0.82 21.21 -5.37
C LYS A 348 -0.67 20.89 -5.52
N SER A 349 -1.15 20.71 -6.75
CA SER A 349 -2.56 20.39 -7.01
C SER A 349 -2.99 19.09 -6.32
N VAL A 350 -2.18 18.03 -6.47
CA VAL A 350 -2.43 16.73 -5.84
C VAL A 350 -2.37 16.80 -4.32
N LEU A 351 -1.39 17.51 -3.75
CA LEU A 351 -1.28 17.68 -2.30
C LEU A 351 -2.49 18.43 -1.73
N ASN A 352 -2.97 19.49 -2.40
CA ASN A 352 -4.18 20.20 -2.00
C ASN A 352 -5.42 19.29 -2.05
N GLN A 353 -5.54 18.46 -3.08
CA GLN A 353 -6.62 17.47 -3.16
C GLN A 353 -6.53 16.48 -1.98
N CYS A 354 -5.34 15.97 -1.69
CA CYS A 354 -5.12 15.05 -0.57
C CYS A 354 -5.41 15.69 0.79
N LEU A 355 -5.11 16.98 0.99
CA LEU A 355 -5.52 17.73 2.19
C LEU A 355 -7.05 17.77 2.31
N GLY A 356 -7.75 17.98 1.20
CA GLY A 356 -9.22 18.03 1.18
C GLY A 356 -9.91 16.71 1.52
N ILE A 357 -9.23 15.58 1.32
CA ILE A 357 -9.75 14.23 1.62
C ILE A 357 -8.98 13.53 2.74
N GLN A 358 -8.23 14.28 3.56
CA GLN A 358 -7.29 13.72 4.56
C GLN A 358 -7.96 12.70 5.50
N SER A 359 -9.19 12.95 5.95
CA SER A 359 -9.95 12.06 6.82
C SER A 359 -10.26 10.69 6.19
N ARG A 360 -10.19 10.57 4.86
CA ARG A 360 -10.44 9.34 4.09
C ARG A 360 -9.17 8.59 3.74
N LEU A 361 -8.00 9.17 3.99
CA LEU A 361 -6.75 8.50 3.66
C LEU A 361 -6.52 7.32 4.61
N VAL A 362 -6.01 6.22 4.05
CA VAL A 362 -5.64 5.03 4.84
C VAL A 362 -4.53 5.36 5.85
N ASN A 363 -3.68 6.33 5.54
CA ASN A 363 -2.68 6.93 6.43
C ASN A 363 -2.38 8.37 6.02
N ASP A 364 -1.73 9.13 6.90
CA ASP A 364 -1.41 10.55 6.71
C ASP A 364 -0.31 10.82 5.66
N TYR A 365 0.00 9.88 4.76
CA TYR A 365 1.14 10.00 3.86
C TYR A 365 0.77 10.03 2.37
N VAL A 366 1.58 10.74 1.60
CA VAL A 366 1.53 10.75 0.13
C VAL A 366 2.95 10.59 -0.41
N ILE A 367 3.11 9.74 -1.42
CA ILE A 367 4.41 9.46 -2.03
C ILE A 367 4.45 10.09 -3.43
N PHE A 368 5.54 10.78 -3.75
CA PHE A 368 5.87 11.21 -5.11
C PHE A 368 7.12 10.50 -5.61
N LEU A 369 7.00 9.88 -6.78
CA LEU A 369 8.06 9.17 -7.49
C LEU A 369 8.72 10.07 -8.53
N ASP A 370 9.87 9.65 -9.03
CA ASP A 370 10.62 10.30 -10.10
C ASP A 370 11.04 11.74 -9.75
N VAL A 371 11.31 11.99 -8.46
CA VAL A 371 11.87 13.26 -7.98
C VAL A 371 13.38 13.09 -7.89
N ASP A 372 14.09 13.50 -8.93
CA ASP A 372 15.55 13.48 -8.91
C ASP A 372 16.14 14.52 -7.94
N GLY A 373 17.44 14.41 -7.66
CA GLY A 373 18.10 15.26 -6.68
C GLY A 373 18.13 16.75 -7.05
N GLY A 374 18.11 17.06 -8.35
CA GLY A 374 18.04 18.44 -8.86
C GLY A 374 16.67 19.04 -8.57
N SER A 375 15.60 18.37 -9.00
CA SER A 375 14.23 18.78 -8.68
C SER A 375 13.99 18.87 -7.17
N PHE A 376 14.49 17.89 -6.39
CA PHE A 376 14.37 17.95 -4.92
C PHE A 376 14.99 19.24 -4.35
N TYR A 377 16.17 19.62 -4.86
CA TYR A 377 16.86 20.81 -4.40
C TYR A 377 16.11 22.08 -4.78
N GLU A 378 15.76 22.24 -6.06
CA GLU A 378 15.17 23.46 -6.61
C GLU A 378 13.73 23.67 -6.14
N ASP A 379 12.89 22.63 -6.18
CA ASP A 379 11.46 22.76 -5.97
C ASP A 379 11.02 22.60 -4.50
N PHE A 380 11.79 21.88 -3.68
CA PHE A 380 11.35 21.49 -2.31
C PHE A 380 12.28 22.04 -1.22
N LEU A 381 13.60 21.98 -1.41
CA LEU A 381 14.56 22.53 -0.45
C LEU A 381 14.55 24.06 -0.45
N SER A 382 14.68 24.70 -1.62
CA SER A 382 14.68 26.17 -1.75
C SER A 382 13.31 26.83 -1.67
N CYS A 383 12.23 26.05 -1.58
CA CYS A 383 10.88 26.58 -1.51
C CYS A 383 10.64 27.47 -0.26
N GLU A 384 9.67 28.39 -0.31
CA GLU A 384 9.23 29.21 0.83
C GLU A 384 8.54 28.38 1.92
N GLU A 385 8.57 28.83 3.17
CA GLU A 385 8.01 28.10 4.33
C GLU A 385 6.51 27.85 4.24
N ASN A 386 5.74 28.79 3.70
CA ASN A 386 4.27 28.70 3.61
C ASN A 386 3.76 27.87 2.43
N ASN A 387 4.65 27.31 1.62
CA ASN A 387 4.27 26.54 0.45
C ASN A 387 3.94 25.09 0.84
N ILE A 388 2.87 24.53 0.28
CA ILE A 388 2.46 23.14 0.52
C ILE A 388 3.55 22.11 0.19
N LEU A 389 4.48 22.45 -0.71
CA LEU A 389 5.64 21.60 -0.99
C LEU A 389 6.56 21.44 0.23
N LYS A 390 6.47 22.29 1.26
CA LYS A 390 7.19 22.12 2.54
C LYS A 390 6.63 21.05 3.45
N LEU A 391 5.49 20.42 3.13
CA LEU A 391 4.94 19.30 3.90
C LEU A 391 5.74 18.00 3.71
N TRP A 392 6.80 18.00 2.90
CA TRP A 392 7.66 16.84 2.76
C TRP A 392 8.32 16.49 4.10
N LYS A 393 8.38 15.19 4.39
CA LYS A 393 8.92 14.62 5.64
C LYS A 393 10.23 13.89 5.39
N GLU A 394 10.34 13.21 4.25
CA GLU A 394 11.52 12.41 3.90
C GLU A 394 11.77 12.40 2.39
N TYR A 395 13.03 12.36 1.99
CA TYR A 395 13.47 12.18 0.61
C TYR A 395 14.57 11.11 0.56
N ASP A 396 14.48 10.24 -0.45
CA ASP A 396 15.50 9.25 -0.79
C ASP A 396 15.95 9.45 -2.24
N GLN A 397 17.23 9.78 -2.40
CA GLN A 397 17.85 10.07 -3.69
C GLN A 397 18.03 8.82 -4.54
N TYR A 398 18.32 7.67 -3.93
CA TYR A 398 18.62 6.45 -4.67
C TYR A 398 17.40 5.96 -5.44
N HIS A 399 16.22 6.04 -4.82
CA HIS A 399 14.96 5.65 -5.44
C HIS A 399 14.24 6.83 -6.12
N SER A 400 14.76 8.06 -5.99
CA SER A 400 14.12 9.29 -6.48
C SER A 400 12.68 9.44 -5.96
N VAL A 401 12.51 9.28 -4.64
CA VAL A 401 11.20 9.31 -3.99
C VAL A 401 11.17 10.33 -2.87
N ILE A 402 10.09 11.11 -2.82
CA ILE A 402 9.78 12.02 -1.72
C ILE A 402 8.49 11.59 -1.03
N LEU A 403 8.49 11.68 0.30
CA LEU A 403 7.38 11.36 1.18
C LEU A 403 6.84 12.65 1.79
N PHE A 404 5.54 12.87 1.62
CA PHE A 404 4.78 13.94 2.25
C PHE A 404 3.96 13.40 3.40
N ARG A 405 3.80 14.23 4.45
CA ARG A 405 2.83 13.97 5.52
C ARG A 405 1.73 15.02 5.46
N MET A 406 0.51 14.56 5.26
CA MET A 406 -0.71 15.34 5.42
C MET A 406 -0.97 15.42 6.93
N GLU A 407 -0.43 16.45 7.58
CA GLU A 407 -0.44 16.53 9.05
C GLU A 407 -1.86 16.65 9.61
N SER A 408 -2.24 15.73 10.51
CA SER A 408 -3.53 15.78 11.20
C SER A 408 -3.49 16.74 12.39
N ARG A 409 -4.65 17.26 12.80
CA ARG A 409 -4.77 18.15 13.98
C ARG A 409 -4.24 17.49 15.25
N ILE A 410 -4.46 16.18 15.39
CA ILE A 410 -4.00 15.39 16.54
C ILE A 410 -2.48 15.32 16.53
N HIS A 411 -1.87 15.01 15.38
CA HIS A 411 -0.41 14.99 15.22
C HIS A 411 0.23 16.35 15.52
N ALA A 412 -0.32 17.43 14.95
CA ALA A 412 0.15 18.79 15.18
C ALA A 412 0.08 19.19 16.66
N ALA A 413 -1.07 18.92 17.32
CA ALA A 413 -1.27 19.23 18.73
C ALA A 413 -0.32 18.45 19.63
N ALA A 414 -0.06 17.17 19.32
CA ALA A 414 0.86 16.33 20.05
C ALA A 414 2.31 16.76 19.92
N SER A 415 2.75 17.06 18.69
CA SER A 415 4.08 17.62 18.43
C SER A 415 4.28 18.92 19.22
N MET A 416 3.32 19.85 19.12
CA MET A 416 3.40 21.14 19.81
C MET A 416 3.35 21.02 21.35
N ALA A 417 2.51 20.13 21.88
CA ALA A 417 2.38 19.92 23.32
C ALA A 417 3.66 19.34 23.92
N LEU A 418 4.26 18.34 23.25
CA LEU A 418 5.53 17.76 23.66
C LEU A 418 6.69 18.75 23.49
N HIS A 419 6.70 19.52 22.40
CA HIS A 419 7.68 20.60 22.20
C HIS A 419 7.65 21.60 23.36
N SER A 420 6.45 22.09 23.70
CA SER A 420 6.24 23.04 24.80
C SER A 420 6.72 22.47 26.14
N PHE A 421 6.48 21.16 26.39
CA PHE A 421 6.90 20.50 27.62
C PHE A 421 8.42 20.52 27.79
N ILE A 422 9.16 20.19 26.73
CA ILE A 422 10.64 20.18 26.76
C ILE A 422 11.20 21.60 26.84
N ASP A 423 10.63 22.56 26.10
CA ASP A 423 11.07 23.95 26.12
C ASP A 423 10.89 24.61 27.50
N ILE A 424 9.74 24.41 28.15
CA ILE A 424 9.49 24.95 29.49
C ILE A 424 10.51 24.38 30.49
N TRP A 425 10.86 23.10 30.39
CA TRP A 425 11.93 22.52 31.20
C TRP A 425 13.29 23.15 30.88
N ALA A 426 13.62 23.33 29.60
CA ALA A 426 14.90 23.88 29.17
C ALA A 426 15.10 25.34 29.61
N LEU A 427 14.03 26.15 29.63
CA LEU A 427 14.04 27.54 30.13
C LEU A 427 14.37 27.65 31.62
N ASN A 428 14.20 26.56 32.39
CA ASN A 428 14.58 26.50 33.80
C ASN A 428 16.02 26.01 34.01
N MET A 429 16.79 25.78 32.95
CA MET A 429 18.20 25.41 33.00
C MET A 429 19.10 26.64 32.79
N SER A 430 20.31 26.61 33.34
CA SER A 430 21.32 27.64 33.04
C SER A 430 21.92 27.53 31.63
N SER A 431 21.63 26.43 30.93
CA SER A 431 22.12 26.13 29.59
C SER A 431 21.09 26.41 28.53
N ILE A 432 21.56 26.91 27.37
CA ILE A 432 20.70 27.21 26.23
C ILE A 432 20.51 25.96 25.37
N LEU A 433 19.26 25.55 25.23
CA LEU A 433 18.81 24.52 24.29
C LEU A 433 18.06 25.20 23.15
N ILE A 434 18.50 24.99 21.92
CA ILE A 434 17.95 25.63 20.72
C ILE A 434 16.97 24.66 20.05
N PRO A 435 15.70 25.03 19.85
CA PRO A 435 14.77 24.23 19.05
C PRO A 435 15.17 24.30 17.57
N THR A 436 15.24 23.13 16.92
CA THR A 436 15.64 22.95 15.52
C THR A 436 14.63 22.09 14.77
N SER A 437 13.36 22.10 15.19
CA SER A 437 12.29 21.21 14.68
C SER A 437 12.04 21.34 13.17
N THR A 438 12.31 22.51 12.57
CA THR A 438 12.22 22.72 11.11
C THR A 438 13.54 22.45 10.37
N ALA A 439 14.63 22.18 11.10
CA ALA A 439 15.92 21.96 10.50
C ALA A 439 15.97 20.60 9.79
N ILE A 440 16.41 20.63 8.54
CA ILE A 440 16.53 19.45 7.71
C ILE A 440 17.85 18.74 8.02
N VAL A 441 17.79 17.44 8.26
CA VAL A 441 18.99 16.61 8.34
C VAL A 441 19.22 15.93 6.99
N ARG A 442 20.43 16.11 6.45
CA ARG A 442 20.85 15.56 5.16
C ARG A 442 22.01 14.60 5.34
N THR A 443 21.89 13.45 4.69
CA THR A 443 22.98 12.50 4.44
C THR A 443 23.35 12.55 2.95
N ALA A 444 24.26 11.68 2.52
CA ALA A 444 24.64 11.60 1.11
C ALA A 444 23.47 11.15 0.20
N THR A 445 22.51 10.39 0.73
CA THR A 445 21.45 9.76 -0.07
C THR A 445 20.03 10.05 0.44
N ARG A 446 19.88 10.59 1.65
CA ARG A 446 18.58 10.86 2.27
C ARG A 446 18.51 12.24 2.89
N ALA A 447 17.31 12.82 2.90
CA ALA A 447 16.98 14.00 3.70
C ALA A 447 15.73 13.71 4.53
N LYS A 448 15.72 14.14 5.80
CA LYS A 448 14.59 13.91 6.70
C LYS A 448 14.37 15.09 7.64
N ARG A 449 13.12 15.31 8.01
CA ARG A 449 12.72 16.29 9.03
C ARG A 449 12.21 15.58 10.29
N PRO A 450 12.66 15.97 11.50
CA PRO A 450 12.08 15.50 12.75
C PRO A 450 10.69 16.13 12.97
N ASP A 451 9.88 15.60 13.90
CA ASP A 451 8.66 16.30 14.35
C ASP A 451 9.01 17.38 15.37
N CYS A 452 9.91 17.05 16.30
CA CYS A 452 10.60 18.04 17.11
C CYS A 452 12.07 17.68 17.25
N ALA A 453 12.92 18.70 17.37
CA ALA A 453 14.34 18.50 17.62
C ALA A 453 14.95 19.65 18.39
N TRP A 454 16.02 19.34 19.12
CA TRP A 454 16.78 20.32 19.87
C TRP A 454 18.27 20.05 19.82
N GLN A 455 19.03 21.13 19.96
CA GLN A 455 20.49 21.09 20.02
C GLN A 455 21.01 22.08 21.05
N PRO A 456 22.03 21.73 21.86
CA PRO A 456 22.64 22.70 22.77
C PRO A 456 23.34 23.80 21.98
N ALA A 457 23.27 25.03 22.47
CA ALA A 457 23.95 26.17 21.87
C ALA A 457 25.48 26.00 21.80
N TYR A 458 26.04 25.19 22.71
CA TYR A 458 27.46 24.90 22.79
C TYR A 458 27.72 23.42 22.52
N LEU A 459 28.43 23.13 21.44
CA LEU A 459 28.78 21.77 21.05
C LEU A 459 30.19 21.39 21.54
N PRO A 460 30.42 20.11 21.91
CA PRO A 460 31.77 19.63 22.20
C PRO A 460 32.73 19.85 21.02
N LYS A 461 34.02 20.00 21.32
CA LYS A 461 35.05 20.17 20.29
C LYS A 461 35.02 18.98 19.30
N GLY A 462 34.89 19.28 18.01
CA GLY A 462 34.83 18.26 16.95
C GLY A 462 33.41 17.75 16.61
N ARG A 463 32.39 18.13 17.39
CA ARG A 463 30.98 17.82 17.10
C ARG A 463 30.41 18.87 16.14
N ASN A 464 29.85 18.44 15.00
CA ASN A 464 29.26 19.35 14.02
C ASN A 464 27.79 19.69 14.32
N GLY A 465 27.27 20.72 13.65
CA GLY A 465 25.89 21.19 13.82
C GLY A 465 24.81 20.37 13.11
N THR A 466 25.17 19.32 12.36
CA THR A 466 24.26 18.69 11.39
C THR A 466 23.14 17.89 12.03
N TRP A 467 23.42 17.24 13.15
CA TRP A 467 22.46 16.41 13.88
C TRP A 467 22.06 17.04 15.21
N PRO A 468 20.78 17.01 15.59
CA PRO A 468 20.35 17.43 16.91
C PRO A 468 20.81 16.45 18.00
N SER A 469 20.80 16.87 19.27
CA SER A 469 21.04 15.96 20.40
C SER A 469 19.76 15.23 20.83
N ILE A 470 18.61 15.90 20.66
CA ILE A 470 17.27 15.35 20.92
C ILE A 470 16.46 15.32 19.63
N VAL A 471 15.81 14.19 19.36
CA VAL A 471 14.78 14.05 18.33
C VAL A 471 13.51 13.47 18.94
N VAL A 472 12.37 13.92 18.41
CA VAL A 472 11.03 13.41 18.69
C VAL A 472 10.37 13.04 17.37
N GLU A 473 9.74 11.88 17.34
CA GLU A 473 8.76 11.51 16.31
C GLU A 473 7.41 11.23 16.96
N VAL A 474 6.36 11.82 16.43
CA VAL A 474 4.98 11.66 16.86
C VAL A 474 4.30 10.65 15.94
N CYS A 475 3.48 9.78 16.54
CA CYS A 475 2.84 8.65 15.88
C CYS A 475 1.34 8.68 16.19
N TRP A 476 0.50 8.79 15.16
CA TRP A 476 -0.96 8.73 15.27
C TRP A 476 -1.55 7.66 14.35
N THR A 477 -1.26 7.76 13.05
CA THR A 477 -1.70 6.79 12.03
C THR A 477 -0.58 5.84 11.60
N GLU A 478 0.66 6.12 12.00
CA GLU A 478 1.83 5.33 11.65
C GLU A 478 1.83 3.91 12.27
N THR A 479 2.41 2.97 11.53
CA THR A 479 2.68 1.63 12.05
C THR A 479 3.87 1.63 13.01
N ARG A 480 3.94 0.62 13.90
CA ARG A 480 5.12 0.41 14.75
C ARG A 480 6.42 0.25 13.94
N ASN A 481 6.35 -0.38 12.77
CA ASN A 481 7.50 -0.56 11.89
C ASN A 481 7.98 0.77 11.31
N LYS A 482 7.06 1.65 10.88
CA LYS A 482 7.38 3.03 10.46
C LYS A 482 8.16 3.76 11.54
N LEU A 483 7.65 3.73 12.77
CA LEU A 483 8.30 4.37 13.91
C LEU A 483 9.69 3.78 14.20
N GLN A 484 9.84 2.46 14.16
CA GLN A 484 11.14 1.80 14.32
C GLN A 484 12.13 2.21 13.21
N ASN A 485 11.68 2.32 11.96
CA ASN A 485 12.52 2.77 10.85
C ASN A 485 12.96 4.23 11.02
N ASP A 486 12.06 5.10 11.50
CA ASP A 486 12.40 6.49 11.83
C ASP A 486 13.44 6.56 12.95
N MET A 487 13.25 5.79 14.03
CA MET A 487 14.21 5.70 15.13
C MET A 487 15.56 5.14 14.68
N LEU A 488 15.56 4.16 13.77
CA LEU A 488 16.78 3.61 13.18
C LEU A 488 17.53 4.70 12.42
N PHE A 489 16.86 5.47 11.56
CA PHE A 489 17.48 6.57 10.85
C PHE A 489 18.18 7.55 11.81
N TRP A 490 17.46 8.04 12.83
CA TRP A 490 18.03 9.02 13.74
C TRP A 490 19.19 8.47 14.58
N LEU A 491 19.09 7.25 15.10
CA LEU A 491 20.09 6.69 16.00
C LEU A 491 21.30 6.11 15.25
N HIS A 492 21.09 5.51 14.07
CA HIS A 492 22.15 4.85 13.30
C HIS A 492 22.89 5.82 12.38
N GLU A 493 22.17 6.60 11.55
CA GLU A 493 22.80 7.47 10.55
C GLU A 493 23.56 8.63 11.19
N SER A 494 23.12 9.08 12.36
CA SER A 494 23.83 10.08 13.16
C SER A 494 25.15 9.58 13.75
N LYS A 495 25.44 8.28 13.68
CA LYS A 495 26.65 7.65 14.25
C LYS A 495 26.84 7.99 15.73
N GLY A 496 25.73 8.10 16.45
CA GLY A 496 25.70 8.41 17.88
C GLY A 496 25.67 9.90 18.20
N ASP A 497 25.50 10.78 17.22
CA ASP A 497 25.35 12.22 17.47
C ASP A 497 23.98 12.58 18.06
N VAL A 498 22.92 11.86 17.67
CA VAL A 498 21.63 11.89 18.36
C VAL A 498 21.76 11.05 19.64
N LYS A 499 21.58 11.68 20.81
CA LYS A 499 21.72 11.03 22.12
C LYS A 499 20.37 10.66 22.75
N VAL A 500 19.33 11.38 22.37
CA VAL A 500 17.98 11.22 22.92
C VAL A 500 17.00 11.10 21.75
N ALA A 501 16.46 9.90 21.55
CA ALA A 501 15.38 9.67 20.61
C ALA A 501 14.12 9.29 21.38
N ILE A 502 13.05 10.08 21.19
CA ILE A 502 11.77 9.91 21.87
C ILE A 502 10.69 9.68 20.84
N SER A 503 9.76 8.78 21.14
CA SER A 503 8.49 8.71 20.41
C SER A 503 7.32 9.08 21.30
N LEU A 504 6.31 9.70 20.72
CA LEU A 504 5.00 9.88 21.35
C LEU A 504 3.95 9.24 20.44
N THR A 505 3.33 8.16 20.91
CA THR A 505 2.25 7.46 20.21
C THR A 505 0.92 7.77 20.88
N ILE A 506 -0.11 8.03 20.10
CA ILE A 506 -1.50 8.17 20.57
C ILE A 506 -2.32 7.08 19.89
N ASP A 507 -3.17 6.38 20.63
CA ASP A 507 -4.04 5.35 20.07
C ASP A 507 -5.52 5.77 20.00
N SER A 508 -6.33 4.90 19.40
CA SER A 508 -7.78 5.07 19.28
C SER A 508 -8.49 5.19 20.63
N ASP A 509 -7.93 4.67 21.72
CA ASP A 509 -8.50 4.72 23.07
C ASP A 509 -7.99 5.92 23.88
N SER A 510 -7.24 6.82 23.23
CA SER A 510 -6.63 8.01 23.83
C SER A 510 -5.53 7.69 24.83
N LEU A 511 -4.99 6.47 24.81
CA LEU A 511 -3.73 6.17 25.49
C LEU A 511 -2.61 6.97 24.83
N ILE A 512 -1.81 7.66 25.64
CA ILE A 512 -0.58 8.28 25.17
C ILE A 512 0.58 7.43 25.66
N ILE A 513 1.44 7.00 24.75
CA ILE A 513 2.63 6.21 25.05
C ILE A 513 3.86 7.06 24.69
N ILE A 514 4.72 7.29 25.66
CA ILE A 514 6.02 7.96 25.45
C ILE A 514 7.11 6.93 25.63
N GLU A 515 8.00 6.83 24.65
CA GLU A 515 9.12 5.89 24.71
C GLU A 515 10.44 6.60 24.45
N ARG A 516 11.48 6.13 25.14
CA ARG A 516 12.87 6.48 24.86
C ARG A 516 13.53 5.32 24.13
N TRP A 517 14.25 5.61 23.06
CA TRP A 517 14.85 4.62 22.18
C TRP A 517 16.37 4.59 22.26
N ALA A 518 16.94 3.41 22.06
CA ALA A 518 18.37 3.20 21.86
C ALA A 518 18.62 2.03 20.91
N LEU A 519 19.85 1.91 20.43
CA LEU A 519 20.29 0.80 19.58
C LEU A 519 20.79 -0.39 20.42
N ARG A 520 20.34 -1.61 20.09
CA ARG A 520 20.94 -2.88 20.55
C ARG A 520 21.61 -3.53 19.37
N ARG A 521 22.74 -4.15 19.66
CA ARG A 521 23.21 -5.29 18.86
C ARG A 521 22.63 -6.57 19.45
N GLN A 522 21.90 -7.33 18.66
CA GLN A 522 21.54 -8.71 18.97
C GLN A 522 22.41 -9.65 18.14
N GLY A 523 23.23 -10.48 18.81
CA GLY A 523 24.03 -11.52 18.16
C GLY A 523 25.00 -10.99 17.07
N LYS A 524 24.96 -11.63 15.89
CA LYS A 524 25.84 -11.37 14.72
C LYS A 524 25.26 -10.35 13.73
N GLU A 525 24.17 -9.64 14.06
CA GLU A 525 23.56 -8.69 13.13
C GLU A 525 24.52 -7.54 12.77
N ARG A 526 24.59 -7.22 11.47
CA ARG A 526 25.48 -6.18 10.92
C ARG A 526 25.01 -4.78 11.29
N ILE A 527 23.69 -4.57 11.37
CA ILE A 527 23.05 -3.29 11.67
C ILE A 527 22.30 -3.45 13.00
N PRO A 528 22.53 -2.56 13.99
CA PRO A 528 21.82 -2.63 15.25
C PRO A 528 20.34 -2.24 15.11
N THR A 529 19.48 -2.87 15.90
CA THR A 529 18.03 -2.60 15.91
C THR A 529 17.66 -1.56 16.98
N PRO A 530 16.77 -0.61 16.69
CA PRO A 530 16.25 0.31 17.69
C PRO A 530 15.22 -0.40 18.58
N HIS A 531 15.27 -0.12 19.87
CA HIS A 531 14.29 -0.61 20.83
C HIS A 531 14.04 0.42 21.93
N SER A 532 12.84 0.31 22.51
CA SER A 532 12.45 1.07 23.70
C SER A 532 13.29 0.64 24.89
N ILE A 533 13.95 1.60 25.54
CA ILE A 533 14.72 1.42 26.77
C ILE A 533 14.01 2.01 27.99
N ALA A 534 12.98 2.82 27.77
CA ALA A 534 12.07 3.29 28.80
C ALA A 534 10.71 3.59 28.13
N ARG A 535 9.63 3.26 28.83
CA ARG A 535 8.25 3.43 28.35
C ARG A 535 7.40 4.03 29.45
N MET A 536 6.55 4.97 29.07
CA MET A 536 5.54 5.57 29.91
C MET A 536 4.19 5.53 29.20
N GLU A 537 3.15 5.19 29.94
CA GLU A 537 1.77 5.20 29.49
C GLU A 537 0.97 6.22 30.30
N ILE A 538 0.19 7.03 29.63
CA ILE A 538 -0.67 8.06 30.22
C ILE A 538 -2.10 7.75 29.78
N CYS A 539 -2.88 7.21 30.71
CA CYS A 539 -4.28 6.87 30.46
C CYS A 539 -5.19 8.00 30.93
N PRO A 540 -6.18 8.41 30.13
CA PRO A 540 -7.18 9.37 30.57
C PRO A 540 -7.98 8.81 31.76
N ARG A 541 -8.38 9.69 32.67
CA ARG A 541 -9.34 9.39 33.73
C ARG A 541 -10.41 10.47 33.78
N PRO A 542 -11.70 10.12 33.73
CA PRO A 542 -12.77 11.09 33.92
C PRO A 542 -12.65 11.76 35.29
N GLU A 543 -12.67 13.09 35.32
CA GLU A 543 -12.72 13.91 36.54
C GLU A 543 -11.53 13.75 37.52
N HIS A 544 -10.49 13.01 37.14
CA HIS A 544 -9.32 12.73 37.97
C HIS A 544 -8.03 12.99 37.18
N PRO A 545 -6.90 13.24 37.87
CA PRO A 545 -5.61 13.27 37.22
C PRO A 545 -5.36 11.97 36.43
N PRO A 546 -4.65 12.06 35.30
CA PRO A 546 -4.43 10.93 34.43
C PRO A 546 -3.64 9.82 35.15
N ARG A 547 -3.91 8.57 34.80
CA ARG A 547 -3.12 7.44 35.31
C ARG A 547 -1.80 7.41 34.56
N ILE A 548 -0.70 7.52 35.28
CA ILE A 548 0.64 7.41 34.69
C ILE A 548 1.27 6.08 35.12
N ILE A 549 1.77 5.32 34.16
CA ILE A 549 2.49 4.06 34.38
C ILE A 549 3.88 4.19 33.75
N GLY A 550 4.93 3.83 34.50
CA GLY A 550 6.31 3.94 34.04
C GLY A 550 6.94 5.31 34.31
N CYS A 551 8.16 5.52 33.82
CA CYS A 551 8.89 6.77 33.99
C CYS A 551 9.85 7.02 32.81
N ILE A 552 9.97 8.29 32.39
CA ILE A 552 10.96 8.72 31.40
C ILE A 552 11.88 9.74 32.07
N LYS A 553 13.17 9.40 32.13
CA LYS A 553 14.24 10.22 32.69
C LYS A 553 15.36 10.34 31.65
N ILE A 554 15.74 11.56 31.34
CA ILE A 554 16.75 11.87 30.33
C ILE A 554 17.92 12.59 31.02
N PRO A 555 19.10 11.95 31.11
CA PRO A 555 20.29 12.56 31.69
C PRO A 555 20.62 13.91 31.06
N PHE A 556 20.99 14.87 31.89
CA PHE A 556 21.42 16.20 31.45
C PHE A 556 22.53 16.12 30.38
N ARG A 557 23.49 15.20 30.57
CA ARG A 557 24.60 15.00 29.63
C ARG A 557 24.19 14.54 28.24
N ASP A 558 23.05 13.87 28.12
CA ASP A 558 22.54 13.41 26.82
C ASP A 558 21.89 14.57 26.06
N VAL A 559 21.32 15.55 26.79
CA VAL A 559 20.72 16.76 26.21
C VAL A 559 21.78 17.79 25.82
N PHE A 560 22.65 18.15 26.79
CA PHE A 560 23.59 19.27 26.64
C PHE A 560 25.01 18.85 26.27
N LEU A 561 25.26 17.54 26.08
CA LEU A 561 26.55 16.98 25.64
C LEU A 561 27.73 17.33 26.56
N ARG A 562 27.46 17.58 27.84
CA ARG A 562 28.44 17.85 28.89
C ARG A 562 27.93 17.43 30.25
N ASP A 563 28.82 17.32 31.23
CA ASP A 563 28.39 17.09 32.61
C ASP A 563 27.60 18.27 33.19
N LYS A 564 26.67 17.95 34.09
CA LYS A 564 25.82 18.93 34.77
C LYS A 564 26.63 19.80 35.73
N ARG A 565 26.24 21.07 35.86
CA ARG A 565 26.72 21.99 36.89
C ARG A 565 25.74 22.04 38.07
N GLU A 566 26.10 22.77 39.12
CA GLU A 566 25.20 23.02 40.24
C GLU A 566 23.91 23.72 39.78
N GLY A 567 22.77 23.29 40.32
CA GLY A 567 21.44 23.77 39.90
C GLY A 567 20.86 23.09 38.65
N GLU A 568 21.69 22.46 37.80
CA GLU A 568 21.22 21.78 36.58
C GLU A 568 20.68 20.38 36.89
N LYS A 569 19.54 20.04 36.27
CA LYS A 569 18.79 18.81 36.55
C LYS A 569 18.58 18.00 35.27
N LEU A 570 18.31 16.71 35.44
CA LEU A 570 17.84 15.86 34.35
C LEU A 570 16.43 16.27 33.90
N LEU A 571 16.05 15.91 32.68
CA LEU A 571 14.67 16.03 32.21
C LEU A 571 13.86 14.83 32.72
N VAL A 572 12.77 15.11 33.43
CA VAL A 572 11.85 14.11 33.96
C VAL A 572 10.45 14.41 33.44
N PHE A 573 9.81 13.41 32.86
CA PHE A 573 8.42 13.50 32.42
C PHE A 573 7.50 13.30 33.62
N GLU A 574 7.18 14.37 34.35
CA GLU A 574 6.34 14.27 35.55
C GLU A 574 5.59 15.58 35.85
N GLY A 575 4.67 15.49 36.82
CA GLY A 575 3.96 16.63 37.40
C GLY A 575 2.96 17.31 36.46
N LYS A 576 2.56 18.52 36.84
CA LYS A 576 1.49 19.28 36.16
C LYS A 576 1.76 19.57 34.68
N GLY A 577 3.04 19.69 34.29
CA GLY A 577 3.41 19.90 32.88
C GLY A 577 3.04 18.71 32.00
N LEU A 578 3.24 17.48 32.51
CA LEU A 578 2.90 16.25 31.81
C LEU A 578 1.38 16.10 31.67
N GLU A 579 0.63 16.41 32.73
CA GLU A 579 -0.83 16.42 32.72
C GLU A 579 -1.38 17.45 31.72
N ALA A 580 -0.81 18.66 31.68
CA ALA A 580 -1.21 19.69 30.74
C ALA A 580 -0.94 19.30 29.28
N MET A 581 0.20 18.64 29.01
CA MET A 581 0.52 18.09 27.70
C MET A 581 -0.52 17.04 27.26
N ALA A 582 -0.84 16.07 28.13
CA ALA A 582 -1.82 15.03 27.82
C ALA A 582 -3.22 15.61 27.57
N ASN A 583 -3.66 16.55 28.40
CA ASN A 583 -4.96 17.21 28.26
C ASN A 583 -5.10 17.98 26.94
N ARG A 584 -4.04 18.65 26.46
CA ARG A 584 -4.04 19.32 25.16
C ARG A 584 -4.23 18.34 24.00
N ILE A 585 -3.57 17.19 24.07
CA ILE A 585 -3.66 16.13 23.05
C ILE A 585 -5.07 15.55 23.01
N TRP A 586 -5.65 15.22 24.17
CA TRP A 586 -7.02 14.70 24.25
C TRP A 586 -8.06 15.71 23.81
N ALA A 587 -7.88 17.00 24.11
CA ALA A 587 -8.76 18.05 23.62
C ALA A 587 -8.72 18.15 22.08
N ALA A 588 -7.53 18.08 21.47
CA ALA A 588 -7.39 18.10 20.02
C ALA A 588 -8.03 16.87 19.35
N LYS A 589 -7.92 15.69 19.97
CA LYS A 589 -8.58 14.46 19.52
C LYS A 589 -10.10 14.60 19.54
N LYS A 590 -10.69 15.04 20.67
CA LYS A 590 -12.13 15.30 20.78
C LYS A 590 -12.64 16.31 19.75
N LEU A 591 -11.88 17.37 19.50
CA LEU A 591 -12.22 18.36 18.46
C LEU A 591 -12.21 17.74 17.06
N SER A 592 -11.27 16.83 16.79
CA SER A 592 -11.17 16.16 15.49
C SER A 592 -12.32 15.15 15.29
N GLU A 593 -12.70 14.43 16.34
CA GLU A 593 -13.85 13.51 16.33
C GLU A 593 -15.19 14.24 16.14
N ASN A 594 -15.33 15.48 16.63
CA ASN A 594 -16.55 16.28 16.48
C ASN A 594 -16.64 17.03 15.14
N THR A 595 -15.55 17.07 14.35
CA THR A 595 -15.48 17.78 13.07
C THR A 595 -15.31 16.85 11.86
N SER A 596 -15.20 15.56 12.11
CA SER A 596 -15.25 14.48 11.12
C SER A 596 -16.66 13.91 11.08
#